data_AF-A0A6N9EQC4-F1
#
_entry.id   AF-A0A6N9EQC4-F1
#
_cell.length_a   1.000
_cell.length_b   1.000
_cell.length_c   1.000
_cell.angle_alpha   90.00
_cell.angle_beta   90.00
_cell.angle_gamma   90.00
#
_symmetry.space_group_name_H-M   'P 1'
#
loop_
_entity.id
_entity.type
_entity.pdbx_description
1 polymer ?
#
loop_
_entity_poly.entity_id
_entity_poly.type
_entity_poly.pdbx_seq_one_letter_code
_entity_poly.pdbx_strand_id
1 'polypeptide(L)'
;MMRRVKIIIGAIVAVVVLAVAAVAVYLLTRGEAPEAVDLETTVARIEAAETTGDSLDEPADTDSAGDGTSEPATGASTDDAGDVDVASSDSPDEAVTTSNIVVDEGTTSTDEGTAAADQTVDGAADLAGVWNVEVAENPGDLQGEPTVSFAGFRVDEVLNNIGDFTAVGRTARVSGSIELSDTALVAATVEVQMGTLQTDSSFRDGRIYQALNTSEFPLATFTLAEPVELPAGMADGEAFSGSAEGDLTIKGVTNRVAFDLQAQLVGDRIVAVGSSAVVFSDYGVTAPTAPIVVSVEDNGIMEFQLLFTR
;
A
#
# COMPACT_ATOMS: atom_id res chain seq x y z
N MET A 1 40.78 42.77 21.58
CA MET A 1 39.63 42.53 20.66
C MET A 1 40.00 41.65 19.46
N MET A 2 41.11 41.89 18.76
CA MET A 2 41.49 41.18 17.52
C MET A 2 41.77 39.66 17.62
N ARG A 3 42.20 39.13 18.77
CA ARG A 3 42.47 37.67 18.93
C ARG A 3 41.21 36.81 19.00
N ARG A 4 40.11 37.32 19.58
CA ARG A 4 38.83 36.58 19.67
C ARG A 4 38.12 36.48 18.31
N VAL A 5 38.22 37.54 17.51
CA VAL A 5 37.66 37.58 16.14
C VAL A 5 38.36 36.57 15.22
N LYS A 6 39.69 36.44 15.30
CA LYS A 6 40.44 35.45 14.49
C LYS A 6 40.11 33.99 14.86
N ILE A 7 39.84 33.70 16.13
CA ILE A 7 39.44 32.37 16.59
C ILE A 7 38.03 32.02 16.11
N ILE A 8 37.10 32.97 16.15
CA ILE A 8 35.73 32.79 15.65
C ILE A 8 35.73 32.55 14.14
N ILE A 9 36.50 33.33 13.37
CA ILE A 9 36.61 33.15 11.91
C ILE A 9 37.25 31.79 11.58
N GLY A 10 38.30 31.39 12.30
CA GLY A 10 38.92 30.07 12.11
C GLY A 10 37.98 28.90 12.42
N ALA A 11 37.14 29.02 13.46
CA ALA A 11 36.15 28.02 13.80
C ALA A 11 35.03 27.91 12.75
N ILE A 12 34.55 29.05 12.23
CA ILE A 12 33.53 29.07 11.16
C ILE A 12 34.09 28.42 9.87
N VAL A 13 35.32 28.75 9.49
CA VAL A 13 35.96 28.16 8.31
C VAL A 13 36.14 26.64 8.48
N ALA A 14 36.53 26.18 9.66
CA ALA A 14 36.66 24.75 9.94
C ALA A 14 35.32 23.99 9.86
N VAL A 15 34.23 24.58 10.36
CA VAL A 15 32.88 24.00 10.27
C VAL A 15 32.41 23.93 8.81
N VAL A 16 32.66 24.97 8.01
CA VAL A 16 32.31 24.97 6.58
C VAL A 16 33.11 23.91 5.81
N VAL A 17 34.41 23.77 6.08
CA VAL A 17 35.24 22.74 5.43
C VAL A 17 34.81 21.34 5.82
N LEU A 18 34.44 21.10 7.08
CA LEU A 18 33.91 19.81 7.52
C LEU A 18 32.53 19.51 6.92
N ALA A 19 31.66 20.50 6.78
CA ALA A 19 30.38 20.34 6.11
C ALA A 19 30.55 20.02 4.61
N VAL A 20 31.46 20.71 3.93
CA VAL A 20 31.77 20.43 2.52
C VAL A 20 32.40 19.05 2.35
N ALA A 21 33.30 18.63 3.26
CA ALA A 21 33.86 17.29 3.24
C ALA A 21 32.82 16.21 3.52
N ALA A 22 31.89 16.44 4.46
CA ALA A 22 30.78 15.52 4.74
C ALA A 22 29.83 15.40 3.54
N VAL A 23 29.54 16.50 2.86
CA VAL A 23 28.73 16.48 1.63
C VAL A 23 29.47 15.79 0.48
N ALA A 24 30.77 16.05 0.32
CA ALA A 24 31.58 15.38 -0.70
C ALA A 24 31.66 13.86 -0.46
N VAL A 25 31.83 13.44 0.79
CA VAL A 25 31.80 12.01 1.17
C VAL A 25 30.41 11.43 0.92
N TYR A 26 29.34 12.13 1.30
CA TYR A 26 27.96 11.71 1.06
C TYR A 26 27.62 11.50 -0.42
N LEU A 27 28.10 12.40 -1.28
CA LEU A 27 27.93 12.30 -2.73
C LEU A 27 28.78 11.19 -3.35
N LEU A 28 29.95 10.88 -2.78
CA LEU A 28 30.83 9.80 -3.25
C LEU A 28 30.41 8.40 -2.79
N THR A 29 29.56 8.30 -1.76
CA THR A 29 29.10 7.01 -1.22
C THR A 29 27.63 6.70 -1.48
N ARG A 30 26.93 7.51 -2.28
CA ARG A 30 25.52 7.27 -2.62
C ARG A 30 25.38 6.26 -3.76
N GLY A 31 24.41 5.37 -3.63
CA GLY A 31 23.99 4.45 -4.70
C GLY A 31 23.25 5.18 -5.82
N GLU A 32 23.14 4.51 -6.97
CA GLU A 32 22.32 4.98 -8.09
C GLU A 32 20.84 5.01 -7.70
N ALA A 33 20.03 5.88 -8.34
CA ALA A 33 18.61 5.95 -8.06
C ALA A 33 17.95 4.58 -8.35
N PRO A 34 16.98 4.13 -7.52
CA PRO A 34 16.27 2.88 -7.77
C PRO A 34 15.65 2.88 -9.17
N GLU A 35 15.54 1.72 -9.83
CA GLU A 35 14.86 1.63 -11.12
C GLU A 35 13.39 2.05 -11.02
N ALA A 36 12.84 2.54 -12.13
CA ALA A 36 11.41 2.86 -12.23
C ALA A 36 10.57 1.58 -12.14
N VAL A 37 9.31 1.72 -11.71
CA VAL A 37 8.39 0.58 -11.63
C VAL A 37 8.17 -0.07 -13.00
N ASP A 38 8.22 -1.40 -13.02
CA ASP A 38 8.06 -2.24 -14.22
C ASP A 38 7.33 -3.53 -13.84
N LEU A 39 6.30 -3.90 -14.60
CA LEU A 39 5.41 -5.00 -14.24
C LEU A 39 6.14 -6.35 -14.31
N GLU A 40 6.86 -6.61 -15.40
CA GLU A 40 7.56 -7.88 -15.64
C GLU A 40 8.55 -8.16 -14.51
N THR A 41 9.38 -7.16 -14.18
CA THR A 41 10.37 -7.29 -13.11
C THR A 41 9.68 -7.43 -11.75
N THR A 42 8.61 -6.69 -11.49
CA THR A 42 7.89 -6.80 -10.22
C THR A 42 7.22 -8.16 -10.04
N VAL A 43 6.57 -8.70 -11.06
CA VAL A 43 5.95 -10.03 -11.01
C VAL A 43 7.01 -11.10 -10.76
N ALA A 44 8.13 -11.06 -11.50
CA ALA A 44 9.24 -11.99 -11.28
C ALA A 44 9.79 -11.95 -9.85
N ARG A 45 9.86 -10.76 -9.23
CA ARG A 45 10.30 -10.61 -7.83
C ARG A 45 9.29 -11.18 -6.83
N ILE A 46 7.99 -10.99 -7.07
CA ILE A 46 6.93 -11.52 -6.21
C ILE A 46 6.95 -13.05 -6.24
N GLU A 47 6.98 -13.66 -7.43
CA GLU A 47 7.05 -15.13 -7.57
C GLU A 47 8.33 -15.72 -6.92
N ALA A 48 9.46 -15.03 -7.02
CA ALA A 48 10.71 -15.45 -6.37
C ALA A 48 10.66 -15.37 -4.84
N ALA A 49 9.94 -14.38 -4.29
CA ALA A 49 9.77 -14.24 -2.84
C ALA A 49 8.88 -15.35 -2.26
N GLU A 50 7.82 -15.74 -2.97
CA GLU A 50 6.91 -16.82 -2.54
C GLU A 50 7.58 -18.18 -2.52
N THR A 51 8.38 -18.48 -3.54
CA THR A 51 9.16 -19.73 -3.61
C THR A 51 10.23 -19.84 -2.53
N THR A 52 10.73 -18.71 -2.03
CA THR A 52 11.71 -18.68 -0.93
C THR A 52 11.02 -18.84 0.44
N GLY A 53 9.79 -18.32 0.59
CA GLY A 53 9.01 -18.41 1.84
C GLY A 53 8.57 -19.83 2.23
N ASP A 54 8.39 -20.73 1.25
CA ASP A 54 7.95 -22.12 1.47
C ASP A 54 9.09 -23.07 1.90
N SER A 55 10.35 -22.62 1.91
CA SER A 55 11.53 -23.48 2.12
C SER A 55 12.15 -23.43 3.53
N LEU A 56 11.38 -23.01 4.54
CA LEU A 56 11.75 -23.14 5.95
C LEU A 56 11.10 -24.37 6.60
N ASP A 57 11.40 -25.56 6.05
CA ASP A 57 11.29 -26.80 6.82
C ASP A 57 12.41 -26.80 7.86
N GLU A 58 12.07 -26.39 9.08
CA GLU A 58 12.91 -26.51 10.26
C GLU A 58 13.23 -28.00 10.49
N PRO A 59 14.52 -28.41 10.60
CA PRO A 59 14.81 -29.79 10.95
C PRO A 59 14.30 -30.06 12.36
N ALA A 60 13.40 -31.03 12.47
CA ALA A 60 12.89 -31.54 13.74
C ALA A 60 14.05 -31.96 14.65
N ASP A 61 14.32 -31.14 15.67
CA ASP A 61 15.17 -31.54 16.79
C ASP A 61 14.39 -32.50 17.69
N THR A 62 14.73 -33.77 17.57
CA THR A 62 14.31 -34.83 18.45
C THR A 62 15.07 -34.76 19.78
N ASP A 63 14.28 -34.83 20.86
CA ASP A 63 14.55 -35.54 22.11
C ASP A 63 15.34 -34.82 23.22
N SER A 64 14.65 -34.50 24.32
CA SER A 64 15.10 -34.93 25.65
C SER A 64 13.95 -34.88 26.67
N ALA A 65 13.60 -36.08 27.14
CA ALA A 65 12.71 -36.36 28.25
C ALA A 65 13.14 -35.74 29.60
N GLY A 66 12.16 -35.52 30.48
CA GLY A 66 12.33 -35.19 31.90
C GLY A 66 11.01 -35.27 32.66
N ASP A 67 10.73 -36.46 33.19
CA ASP A 67 9.54 -36.87 33.95
C ASP A 67 9.55 -36.38 35.42
N GLY A 68 8.34 -36.08 35.92
CA GLY A 68 7.91 -36.46 37.27
C GLY A 68 7.97 -35.43 38.41
N THR A 69 6.80 -34.99 38.90
CA THR A 69 6.25 -35.39 40.22
C THR A 69 5.22 -34.38 40.76
N SER A 70 4.02 -34.88 41.06
CA SER A 70 2.89 -34.27 41.80
C SER A 70 3.28 -33.86 43.24
N GLU A 71 2.64 -32.92 43.93
CA GLU A 71 1.38 -33.04 44.72
C GLU A 71 1.27 -31.79 45.69
N PRO A 72 0.27 -31.62 46.61
CA PRO A 72 -0.84 -30.67 46.47
C PRO A 72 -1.06 -29.63 47.61
N ALA A 73 -2.14 -28.82 47.46
CA ALA A 73 -2.94 -28.08 48.47
C ALA A 73 -2.23 -26.92 49.25
N THR A 74 -2.83 -25.78 49.61
CA THR A 74 -4.13 -25.51 50.25
C THR A 74 -4.30 -23.98 50.37
N GLY A 75 -5.52 -23.41 50.28
CA GLY A 75 -5.76 -22.02 50.67
C GLY A 75 -7.09 -21.41 50.23
N ALA A 76 -8.19 -21.83 50.85
CA ALA A 76 -9.51 -21.15 50.92
C ALA A 76 -9.38 -19.82 51.73
N SER A 77 -10.27 -18.82 51.80
CA SER A 77 -11.64 -18.44 51.36
C SER A 77 -11.68 -16.89 51.48
N THR A 78 -12.57 -16.13 50.83
CA THR A 78 -13.93 -15.74 51.28
C THR A 78 -14.41 -14.66 50.29
N ASP A 79 -15.53 -14.89 49.59
CA ASP A 79 -16.86 -14.32 49.85
C ASP A 79 -16.92 -12.78 49.80
N ASP A 80 -17.57 -12.23 48.77
CA ASP A 80 -18.69 -11.29 48.99
C ASP A 80 -19.61 -11.23 47.75
N ALA A 81 -20.90 -11.18 48.05
CA ALA A 81 -22.02 -11.39 47.14
C ALA A 81 -22.59 -10.06 46.61
N GLY A 82 -23.22 -10.12 45.44
CA GLY A 82 -23.94 -9.00 44.85
C GLY A 82 -24.71 -9.36 43.58
N ASP A 83 -25.61 -10.35 43.70
CA ASP A 83 -26.84 -10.51 42.89
C ASP A 83 -27.74 -9.28 43.19
N VAL A 84 -28.59 -8.69 42.36
CA VAL A 84 -29.45 -9.09 41.23
C VAL A 84 -29.97 -7.75 40.64
N ASP A 85 -30.29 -7.69 39.34
CA ASP A 85 -31.70 -7.44 38.96
C ASP A 85 -31.93 -7.54 37.45
N VAL A 86 -32.85 -8.44 37.14
CA VAL A 86 -33.46 -8.75 35.87
C VAL A 86 -34.71 -7.88 35.75
N ALA A 87 -34.91 -7.23 34.60
CA ALA A 87 -36.23 -6.72 34.24
C ALA A 87 -36.49 -6.96 32.75
N SER A 88 -37.19 -8.06 32.49
CA SER A 88 -38.01 -8.29 31.31
C SER A 88 -39.35 -7.55 31.46
N SER A 89 -39.88 -7.05 30.35
CA SER A 89 -41.27 -6.62 30.13
C SER A 89 -41.51 -6.80 28.64
N ASP A 90 -42.14 -7.87 28.16
CA ASP A 90 -43.57 -8.25 28.20
C ASP A 90 -44.52 -7.34 27.40
N SER A 91 -45.37 -7.99 26.59
CA SER A 91 -46.11 -7.53 25.40
C SER A 91 -47.46 -6.85 25.74
N PRO A 92 -48.35 -6.46 24.78
CA PRO A 92 -49.20 -7.38 23.96
C PRO A 92 -49.41 -6.92 22.48
N ASP A 93 -49.53 -7.82 21.50
CA ASP A 93 -50.74 -8.47 20.92
C ASP A 93 -51.89 -7.56 20.48
N GLU A 94 -52.22 -7.58 19.17
CA GLU A 94 -53.53 -7.30 18.55
C GLU A 94 -53.59 -8.00 17.16
N ALA A 95 -54.05 -9.25 17.17
CA ALA A 95 -55.09 -9.86 16.34
C ALA A 95 -55.43 -9.39 14.87
N VAL A 96 -55.34 -10.39 13.97
CA VAL A 96 -56.37 -10.86 13.00
C VAL A 96 -56.65 -10.08 11.69
N THR A 97 -56.34 -10.72 10.55
CA THR A 97 -57.38 -11.11 9.56
C THR A 97 -56.91 -12.26 8.67
N THR A 98 -57.68 -13.33 8.77
CA THR A 98 -57.66 -14.58 8.01
C THR A 98 -58.26 -14.37 6.62
N SER A 99 -57.69 -15.00 5.59
CA SER A 99 -58.47 -15.47 4.44
C SER A 99 -57.80 -16.70 3.84
N ASN A 100 -58.35 -17.86 4.22
CA ASN A 100 -58.16 -19.13 3.53
C ASN A 100 -58.84 -19.07 2.16
N ILE A 101 -58.12 -19.45 1.10
CA ILE A 101 -58.71 -20.12 -0.05
C ILE A 101 -58.11 -21.53 -0.08
N VAL A 102 -59.01 -22.50 0.02
CA VAL A 102 -58.76 -23.94 -0.17
C VAL A 102 -59.29 -24.32 -1.55
N VAL A 103 -58.81 -25.46 -2.05
CA VAL A 103 -59.19 -26.24 -3.24
C VAL A 103 -58.25 -25.91 -4.42
N ASP A 104 -57.38 -26.81 -4.86
CA ASP A 104 -57.74 -28.14 -5.39
C ASP A 104 -56.60 -29.18 -5.28
N GLU A 105 -56.99 -30.42 -5.00
CA GLU A 105 -56.13 -31.60 -4.93
C GLU A 105 -56.01 -32.23 -6.33
N GLY A 106 -54.78 -32.42 -6.80
CA GLY A 106 -54.47 -33.15 -8.03
C GLY A 106 -53.17 -33.93 -7.89
N THR A 107 -53.32 -35.20 -7.55
CA THR A 107 -52.29 -36.20 -7.24
C THR A 107 -51.32 -36.53 -8.38
N THR A 108 -50.02 -36.72 -8.07
CA THR A 108 -49.22 -37.97 -8.19
C THR A 108 -47.75 -37.78 -8.61
N SER A 109 -46.89 -38.42 -7.80
CA SER A 109 -45.67 -39.17 -8.13
C SER A 109 -44.39 -38.46 -8.60
N THR A 110 -43.44 -38.41 -7.66
CA THR A 110 -42.06 -38.93 -7.73
C THR A 110 -41.38 -39.02 -9.10
N ASP A 111 -40.37 -38.18 -9.30
CA ASP A 111 -39.11 -38.59 -9.93
C ASP A 111 -37.95 -37.76 -9.32
N GLU A 112 -37.19 -38.38 -8.41
CA GLU A 112 -35.87 -37.90 -8.01
C GLU A 112 -34.89 -38.22 -9.14
N GLY A 113 -34.88 -37.36 -10.15
CA GLY A 113 -33.83 -37.28 -11.15
C GLY A 113 -32.87 -36.18 -10.76
N THR A 114 -31.87 -36.50 -9.94
CA THR A 114 -30.65 -35.69 -9.76
C THR A 114 -29.99 -35.50 -11.12
N ALA A 115 -30.40 -34.44 -11.82
CA ALA A 115 -29.60 -33.86 -12.88
C ALA A 115 -28.42 -33.19 -12.19
N ALA A 116 -27.32 -33.93 -12.11
CA ALA A 116 -26.01 -33.35 -11.90
C ALA A 116 -25.89 -32.20 -12.89
N ALA A 117 -25.95 -30.96 -12.38
CA ALA A 117 -25.31 -29.86 -13.04
C ALA A 117 -23.87 -30.32 -13.23
N ASP A 118 -23.53 -30.61 -14.47
CA ASP A 118 -22.15 -30.71 -14.93
C ASP A 118 -21.53 -29.36 -14.58
N GLN A 119 -20.94 -29.30 -13.39
CA GLN A 119 -20.01 -28.26 -13.01
C GLN A 119 -18.81 -28.51 -13.91
N THR A 120 -18.88 -27.96 -15.12
CA THR A 120 -17.68 -27.55 -15.82
C THR A 120 -16.94 -26.67 -14.84
N VAL A 121 -15.92 -27.23 -14.19
CA VAL A 121 -14.88 -26.47 -13.52
C VAL A 121 -14.18 -25.72 -14.62
N ASP A 122 -14.78 -24.60 -15.03
CA ASP A 122 -14.12 -23.60 -15.82
C ASP A 122 -13.23 -22.86 -14.84
N GLY A 123 -11.98 -23.30 -14.76
CA GLY A 123 -10.96 -22.70 -13.90
C GLY A 123 -10.48 -21.36 -14.46
N ALA A 124 -11.38 -20.52 -14.96
CA ALA A 124 -11.11 -19.12 -15.20
C ALA A 124 -11.15 -18.42 -13.85
N ALA A 125 -10.06 -17.77 -13.45
CA ALA A 125 -10.07 -17.01 -12.21
C ALA A 125 -11.02 -15.83 -12.38
N ASP A 126 -12.14 -15.85 -11.66
CA ASP A 126 -13.09 -14.74 -11.65
C ASP A 126 -12.42 -13.50 -11.03
N LEU A 127 -12.39 -12.38 -11.76
CA LEU A 127 -11.86 -11.10 -11.30
C LEU A 127 -12.87 -10.29 -10.48
N ALA A 128 -14.17 -10.54 -10.64
CA ALA A 128 -15.24 -9.69 -10.12
C ALA A 128 -15.23 -9.57 -8.59
N GLY A 129 -15.56 -8.39 -8.07
CA GLY A 129 -15.63 -8.11 -6.64
C GLY A 129 -14.60 -7.10 -6.17
N VAL A 130 -14.49 -6.99 -4.85
CA VAL A 130 -13.64 -6.00 -4.19
C VAL A 130 -12.29 -6.62 -3.86
N TRP A 131 -11.22 -5.92 -4.23
CA TRP A 131 -9.85 -6.27 -3.87
C TRP A 131 -9.24 -5.14 -3.06
N ASN A 132 -8.55 -5.47 -1.98
CA ASN A 132 -7.97 -4.54 -1.04
C ASN A 132 -6.45 -4.48 -1.23
N VAL A 133 -5.85 -3.31 -1.06
CA VAL A 133 -4.39 -3.16 -1.07
C VAL A 133 -3.80 -4.00 0.05
N GLU A 134 -2.83 -4.86 -0.27
CA GLU A 134 -2.05 -5.61 0.70
C GLU A 134 -1.13 -4.65 1.46
N VAL A 135 -1.43 -4.45 2.74
CA VAL A 135 -0.71 -3.51 3.61
C VAL A 135 0.58 -4.15 4.13
N ALA A 136 1.71 -3.48 3.89
CA ALA A 136 3.00 -3.94 4.39
C ALA A 136 3.18 -3.64 5.88
N GLU A 137 3.25 -4.69 6.72
CA GLU A 137 3.63 -4.51 8.12
C GLU A 137 5.12 -4.16 8.26
N ASN A 138 5.96 -4.88 7.50
CA ASN A 138 7.42 -4.73 7.46
C ASN A 138 7.90 -4.55 6.02
N PRO A 139 7.90 -3.31 5.50
CA PRO A 139 8.14 -3.06 4.08
C PRO A 139 9.59 -3.26 3.60
N GLY A 140 10.54 -3.46 4.52
CA GLY A 140 11.95 -3.57 4.17
C GLY A 140 12.53 -2.28 3.59
N ASP A 141 13.50 -2.42 2.68
CA ASP A 141 14.11 -1.30 1.97
C ASP A 141 13.34 -0.98 0.68
N LEU A 142 12.68 0.18 0.64
CA LEU A 142 11.92 0.64 -0.52
C LEU A 142 12.80 1.25 -1.63
N GLN A 143 14.08 1.52 -1.34
CA GLN A 143 15.04 2.02 -2.31
C GLN A 143 15.76 0.87 -3.04
N GLY A 144 15.58 -0.37 -2.62
CA GLY A 144 16.04 -1.56 -3.32
C GLY A 144 14.97 -2.11 -4.26
N GLU A 145 14.67 -3.39 -4.06
CA GLU A 145 13.74 -4.17 -4.87
C GLU A 145 12.52 -4.62 -4.04
N PRO A 146 11.60 -3.70 -3.72
CA PRO A 146 10.47 -4.00 -2.84
C PRO A 146 9.47 -4.98 -3.50
N THR A 147 9.01 -5.94 -2.71
CA THR A 147 7.96 -6.92 -3.08
C THR A 147 6.61 -6.62 -2.42
N VAL A 148 6.44 -5.41 -1.90
CA VAL A 148 5.24 -4.96 -1.19
C VAL A 148 4.57 -3.79 -1.91
N SER A 149 3.34 -3.45 -1.51
CA SER A 149 2.67 -2.25 -1.99
C SER A 149 3.41 -0.98 -1.55
N PHE A 150 3.64 -0.06 -2.48
CA PHE A 150 4.18 1.28 -2.22
C PHE A 150 3.68 2.32 -3.23
N ALA A 151 3.76 3.58 -2.83
CA ALA A 151 3.58 4.74 -3.69
C ALA A 151 4.72 5.73 -3.45
N GLY A 152 5.03 6.54 -4.46
CA GLY A 152 6.17 7.43 -4.39
C GLY A 152 6.26 8.43 -5.53
N PHE A 153 7.42 9.04 -5.62
CA PHE A 153 7.75 9.98 -6.67
C PHE A 153 9.21 9.84 -7.12
N ARG A 154 9.47 10.34 -8.31
CA ARG A 154 10.79 10.54 -8.92
C ARG A 154 10.87 11.98 -9.43
N VAL A 155 11.95 12.68 -9.13
CA VAL A 155 12.19 14.04 -9.64
C VAL A 155 13.60 14.12 -10.18
N ASP A 156 13.74 14.58 -11.42
CA ASP A 156 15.07 14.84 -11.97
C ASP A 156 15.56 16.22 -11.49
N GLU A 157 16.81 16.25 -11.06
CA GLU A 157 17.50 17.38 -10.44
C GLU A 157 18.87 17.56 -11.11
N VAL A 158 19.32 18.81 -11.22
CA VAL A 158 20.69 19.12 -11.66
C VAL A 158 21.50 19.62 -10.48
N LEU A 159 22.56 18.91 -10.14
CA LEU A 159 23.45 19.24 -9.02
C LEU A 159 24.72 19.94 -9.51
N ASN A 160 25.09 21.02 -8.81
CA ASN A 160 26.20 21.87 -9.23
C ASN A 160 27.53 21.09 -9.22
N ASN A 161 28.23 21.03 -10.36
CA ASN A 161 29.47 20.27 -10.57
C ASN A 161 29.37 18.74 -10.38
N ILE A 162 28.16 18.15 -10.35
CA ILE A 162 27.95 16.71 -10.12
C ILE A 162 27.19 16.05 -11.27
N GLY A 163 26.25 16.75 -11.92
CA GLY A 163 25.48 16.25 -13.08
C GLY A 163 23.99 16.05 -12.79
N ASP A 164 23.32 15.30 -13.67
CA ASP A 164 21.91 14.94 -13.55
C ASP A 164 21.71 13.88 -12.45
N PHE A 165 20.63 14.01 -11.69
CA PHE A 165 20.35 13.17 -10.53
C PHE A 165 18.84 12.96 -10.37
N THR A 166 18.39 11.74 -10.10
CA THR A 166 16.97 11.47 -9.82
C THR A 166 16.74 11.29 -8.33
N ALA A 167 15.96 12.18 -7.73
CA ALA A 167 15.46 12.05 -6.37
C ALA A 167 14.26 11.09 -6.32
N VAL A 168 14.40 9.98 -5.62
CA VAL A 168 13.32 8.99 -5.42
C VAL A 168 12.88 8.97 -3.97
N GLY A 169 11.57 9.09 -3.74
CA GLY A 169 10.97 8.94 -2.43
C GLY A 169 9.76 8.00 -2.47
N ARG A 170 9.72 7.00 -1.59
CA ARG A 170 8.69 5.97 -1.56
C ARG A 170 8.14 5.76 -0.14
N THR A 171 6.91 5.29 -0.05
CA THR A 171 6.31 4.83 1.19
C THR A 171 5.44 3.61 0.96
N ALA A 172 5.48 2.66 1.88
CA ALA A 172 4.63 1.47 1.87
C ALA A 172 3.38 1.61 2.73
N ARG A 173 3.17 2.77 3.35
CA ARG A 173 1.93 3.09 4.09
C ARG A 173 0.86 3.53 3.10
N VAL A 174 0.40 2.55 2.34
CA VAL A 174 -0.64 2.68 1.32
C VAL A 174 -1.80 1.77 1.72
N SER A 175 -3.01 2.26 1.56
CA SER A 175 -4.25 1.51 1.76
C SER A 175 -5.25 1.87 0.67
N GLY A 176 -6.27 1.03 0.49
CA GLY A 176 -7.28 1.29 -0.53
C GLY A 176 -7.93 0.01 -1.01
N SER A 177 -8.77 0.16 -2.02
CA SER A 177 -9.42 -0.95 -2.70
C SER A 177 -9.74 -0.61 -4.15
N ILE A 178 -9.96 -1.66 -4.93
CA ILE A 178 -10.54 -1.63 -6.26
C ILE A 178 -11.79 -2.50 -6.28
N GLU A 179 -12.75 -2.13 -7.11
CA GLU A 179 -13.91 -2.95 -7.43
C GLU A 179 -13.85 -3.31 -8.91
N LEU A 180 -13.84 -4.60 -9.19
CA LEU A 180 -13.81 -5.15 -10.53
C LEU A 180 -15.16 -5.78 -10.87
N SER A 181 -15.54 -5.64 -12.13
CA SER A 181 -16.44 -6.57 -12.80
C SER A 181 -15.62 -7.51 -13.68
N ASP A 182 -16.25 -8.46 -14.36
CA ASP A 182 -15.57 -9.36 -15.30
C ASP A 182 -14.82 -8.64 -16.44
N THR A 183 -15.23 -7.41 -16.75
CA THR A 183 -14.76 -6.68 -17.95
C THR A 183 -14.28 -5.27 -17.67
N ALA A 184 -14.28 -4.81 -16.42
CA ALA A 184 -13.91 -3.44 -16.09
C ALA A 184 -13.50 -3.26 -14.63
N LEU A 185 -12.54 -2.37 -14.40
CA LEU A 185 -12.32 -1.69 -13.13
C LEU A 185 -13.38 -0.59 -13.00
N VAL A 186 -14.32 -0.75 -12.08
CA VAL A 186 -15.48 0.15 -11.93
C VAL A 186 -15.31 1.18 -10.82
N ALA A 187 -14.48 0.89 -9.82
CA ALA A 187 -14.10 1.83 -8.78
C ALA A 187 -12.67 1.56 -8.31
N ALA A 188 -11.96 2.62 -7.93
CA ALA A 188 -10.69 2.52 -7.21
C ALA A 188 -10.58 3.66 -6.21
N THR A 189 -10.07 3.38 -5.02
CA THR A 189 -9.65 4.38 -4.04
C THR A 189 -8.31 3.96 -3.44
N VAL A 190 -7.35 4.88 -3.42
CA VAL A 190 -6.03 4.68 -2.81
C VAL A 190 -5.72 5.86 -1.91
N GLU A 191 -5.21 5.59 -0.71
CA GLU A 191 -4.74 6.57 0.26
C GLU A 191 -3.27 6.29 0.61
N VAL A 192 -2.47 7.35 0.64
CA VAL A 192 -1.03 7.29 0.92
C VAL A 192 -0.71 8.18 2.11
N GLN A 193 -0.02 7.63 3.12
CA GLN A 193 0.46 8.40 4.27
C GLN A 193 1.72 9.18 3.89
N MET A 194 1.59 10.48 3.67
CA MET A 194 2.67 11.32 3.15
C MET A 194 3.79 11.56 4.17
N GLY A 195 3.46 11.50 5.47
CA GLY A 195 4.41 11.63 6.57
C GLY A 195 5.39 10.46 6.72
N THR A 196 5.25 9.41 5.93
CA THR A 196 6.11 8.21 5.95
C THR A 196 6.89 8.01 4.65
N LEU A 197 6.94 9.03 3.78
CA LEU A 197 7.81 9.05 2.60
C LEU A 197 9.28 9.03 3.00
N GLN A 198 10.02 8.08 2.47
CA GLN A 198 11.45 7.93 2.70
C GLN A 198 12.21 8.09 1.40
N THR A 199 13.31 8.82 1.46
CA THR A 199 14.31 8.89 0.40
C THR A 199 15.62 8.30 0.92
N ASP A 200 16.66 8.26 0.09
CA ASP A 200 18.04 7.95 0.52
C ASP A 200 18.67 8.97 1.52
N SER A 201 17.89 9.95 2.01
CA SER A 201 18.34 11.05 2.85
C SER A 201 17.26 11.51 3.84
N SER A 202 17.43 11.18 5.12
CA SER A 202 16.52 11.67 6.17
C SER A 202 16.44 13.20 6.27
N PHE A 203 17.48 13.91 5.84
CA PHE A 203 17.45 15.37 5.73
C PHE A 203 16.49 15.84 4.63
N ARG A 204 16.47 15.15 3.48
CA ARG A 204 15.55 15.44 2.37
C ARG A 204 14.11 15.11 2.76
N ASP A 205 13.89 14.00 3.45
CA ASP A 205 12.57 13.59 3.94
C ASP A 205 11.93 14.72 4.78
N GLY A 206 12.68 15.29 5.72
CA GLY A 206 12.21 16.43 6.53
C GLY A 206 11.83 17.67 5.72
N ARG A 207 12.52 17.93 4.59
CA ARG A 207 12.18 19.03 3.67
C ARG A 207 10.94 18.72 2.85
N ILE A 208 10.76 17.47 2.42
CA ILE A 208 9.57 17.00 1.71
C ILE A 208 8.34 17.14 2.61
N TYR A 209 8.42 16.69 3.86
CA TYR A 209 7.32 16.83 4.82
C TYR A 209 6.88 18.29 5.01
N GLN A 210 7.85 19.21 5.05
CA GLN A 210 7.57 20.65 5.13
C GLN A 210 6.94 21.20 3.85
N ALA A 211 7.44 20.82 2.68
CA ALA A 211 6.92 21.28 1.39
C ALA A 211 5.47 20.81 1.15
N LEU A 212 5.18 19.57 1.54
CA LEU A 212 3.86 18.96 1.49
C LEU A 212 2.95 19.34 2.66
N ASN A 213 3.49 19.96 3.72
CA ASN A 213 2.79 20.28 4.96
C ASN A 213 2.04 19.06 5.53
N THR A 214 2.75 17.94 5.69
CA THR A 214 2.15 16.64 6.06
C THR A 214 1.55 16.61 7.46
N SER A 215 1.86 17.59 8.31
CA SER A 215 1.17 17.77 9.60
C SER A 215 -0.28 18.23 9.44
N GLU A 216 -0.59 18.99 8.40
CA GLU A 216 -1.95 19.49 8.09
C GLU A 216 -2.64 18.62 7.03
N PHE A 217 -1.86 18.15 6.04
CA PHE A 217 -2.33 17.29 4.95
C PHE A 217 -1.59 15.94 5.01
N PRO A 218 -1.95 15.05 5.94
CA PRO A 218 -1.22 13.80 6.15
C PRO A 218 -1.43 12.77 5.03
N LEU A 219 -2.53 12.89 4.28
CA LEU A 219 -2.91 11.96 3.23
C LEU A 219 -2.79 12.59 1.84
N ALA A 220 -2.33 11.79 0.88
CA ALA A 220 -2.69 11.96 -0.52
C ALA A 220 -3.71 10.88 -0.87
N THR A 221 -4.69 11.21 -1.72
CA THR A 221 -5.75 10.29 -2.11
C THR A 221 -5.95 10.28 -3.63
N PHE A 222 -6.32 9.13 -4.16
CA PHE A 222 -6.77 8.96 -5.54
C PHE A 222 -8.13 8.28 -5.54
N THR A 223 -9.04 8.78 -6.37
CA THR A 223 -10.35 8.14 -6.62
C THR A 223 -10.59 8.06 -8.13
N LEU A 224 -10.91 6.86 -8.62
CA LEU A 224 -11.23 6.64 -10.04
C LEU A 224 -12.42 7.50 -10.46
N ALA A 225 -12.28 8.21 -11.58
CA ALA A 225 -13.34 9.06 -12.11
C ALA A 225 -14.21 8.33 -13.14
N GLU A 226 -13.61 7.44 -13.94
CA GLU A 226 -14.28 6.71 -15.01
C GLU A 226 -13.86 5.23 -15.01
N PRO A 227 -14.78 4.29 -15.28
CA PRO A 227 -14.42 2.87 -15.40
C PRO A 227 -13.36 2.62 -16.48
N VAL A 228 -12.49 1.64 -16.24
CA VAL A 228 -11.46 1.20 -17.19
C VAL A 228 -11.80 -0.18 -17.71
N GLU A 229 -11.91 -0.34 -19.02
CA GLU A 229 -12.17 -1.64 -19.67
C GLU A 229 -10.97 -2.58 -19.48
N LEU A 230 -11.25 -3.83 -19.11
CA LEU A 230 -10.25 -4.88 -18.89
C LEU A 230 -10.39 -5.97 -19.98
N PRO A 231 -9.26 -6.50 -20.50
CA PRO A 231 -9.29 -7.59 -21.46
C PRO A 231 -9.67 -8.91 -20.76
N ALA A 232 -10.40 -9.77 -21.48
CA ALA A 232 -10.83 -11.07 -20.94
C ALA A 232 -9.66 -11.95 -20.46
N GLY A 233 -8.50 -11.88 -21.14
CA GLY A 233 -7.32 -12.66 -20.78
C GLY A 233 -6.67 -12.27 -19.45
N MET A 234 -7.03 -11.13 -18.86
CA MET A 234 -6.50 -10.72 -17.55
C MET A 234 -6.87 -11.71 -16.44
N ALA A 235 -8.06 -12.32 -16.54
CA ALA A 235 -8.52 -13.39 -15.66
C ALA A 235 -7.64 -14.65 -15.76
N ASP A 236 -6.99 -14.86 -16.91
CA ASP A 236 -6.09 -15.98 -17.15
C ASP A 236 -4.61 -15.61 -16.85
N GLY A 237 -4.39 -14.44 -16.25
CA GLY A 237 -3.05 -13.94 -15.92
C GLY A 237 -2.34 -13.23 -17.08
N GLU A 238 -3.03 -12.87 -18.16
CA GLU A 238 -2.45 -11.97 -19.17
C GLU A 238 -2.27 -10.55 -18.60
N ALA A 239 -1.17 -9.89 -18.98
CA ALA A 239 -0.94 -8.51 -18.56
C ALA A 239 -1.89 -7.54 -19.27
N PHE A 240 -2.55 -6.69 -18.48
CA PHE A 240 -3.26 -5.50 -18.93
C PHE A 240 -2.30 -4.31 -19.01
N SER A 241 -2.50 -3.45 -20.02
CA SER A 241 -1.90 -2.11 -20.09
C SER A 241 -2.95 -1.11 -20.52
N GLY A 242 -3.05 0.01 -19.80
CA GLY A 242 -4.03 1.05 -20.08
C GLY A 242 -3.81 2.30 -19.24
N SER A 243 -4.84 3.15 -19.18
CA SER A 243 -4.81 4.39 -18.42
C SER A 243 -6.02 4.47 -17.50
N ALA A 244 -5.82 4.94 -16.27
CA ALA A 244 -6.87 5.19 -15.29
C ALA A 244 -6.95 6.68 -14.97
N GLU A 245 -8.06 7.32 -15.34
CA GLU A 245 -8.31 8.72 -15.02
C GLU A 245 -9.03 8.85 -13.66
N GLY A 246 -8.54 9.73 -12.80
CA GLY A 246 -9.12 9.93 -11.47
C GLY A 246 -8.73 11.24 -10.81
N ASP A 247 -9.44 11.54 -9.73
CA ASP A 247 -9.22 12.73 -8.91
C ASP A 247 -8.09 12.45 -7.92
N LEU A 248 -6.95 13.11 -8.12
CA LEU A 248 -5.77 13.03 -7.27
C LEU A 248 -5.74 14.24 -6.33
N THR A 249 -5.71 13.99 -5.02
CA THR A 249 -5.59 15.02 -3.99
C THR A 249 -4.22 14.95 -3.33
N ILE A 250 -3.46 16.04 -3.40
CA ILE A 250 -2.17 16.22 -2.72
C ILE A 250 -2.17 17.58 -2.06
N LYS A 251 -1.73 17.64 -0.79
CA LYS A 251 -1.68 18.90 -0.01
C LYS A 251 -3.05 19.64 0.00
N GLY A 252 -4.14 18.87 0.05
CA GLY A 252 -5.51 19.40 0.05
C GLY A 252 -5.99 20.00 -1.27
N VAL A 253 -5.20 19.92 -2.35
CA VAL A 253 -5.61 20.35 -3.69
C VAL A 253 -5.91 19.13 -4.55
N THR A 254 -7.07 19.11 -5.20
CA THR A 254 -7.54 18.02 -6.06
C THR A 254 -7.46 18.41 -7.52
N ASN A 255 -6.81 17.58 -8.33
CA ASN A 255 -6.73 17.73 -9.78
C ASN A 255 -7.08 16.40 -10.48
N ARG A 256 -7.64 16.48 -11.70
CA ARG A 256 -7.87 15.30 -12.54
C ARG A 256 -6.54 14.86 -13.16
N VAL A 257 -6.17 13.59 -12.99
CA VAL A 257 -4.92 13.01 -13.50
C VAL A 257 -5.18 11.65 -14.13
N ALA A 258 -4.46 11.33 -15.20
CA ALA A 258 -4.46 10.02 -15.84
C ALA A 258 -3.17 9.28 -15.51
N PHE A 259 -3.27 8.10 -14.90
CA PHE A 259 -2.14 7.22 -14.66
C PHE A 259 -2.02 6.18 -15.76
N ASP A 260 -0.86 6.12 -16.43
CA ASP A 260 -0.52 4.99 -17.26
C ASP A 260 -0.13 3.82 -16.36
N LEU A 261 -0.77 2.67 -16.55
CA LEU A 261 -0.59 1.53 -15.67
C LEU A 261 -0.56 0.21 -16.43
N GLN A 262 0.05 -0.78 -15.78
CA GLN A 262 0.01 -2.17 -16.16
C GLN A 262 -0.43 -2.99 -14.96
N ALA A 263 -1.18 -4.07 -15.20
CA ALA A 263 -1.62 -4.96 -14.14
C ALA A 263 -1.70 -6.41 -14.59
N GLN A 264 -1.48 -7.34 -13.69
CA GLN A 264 -1.55 -8.78 -13.96
C GLN A 264 -2.08 -9.53 -12.73
N LEU A 265 -2.92 -10.54 -12.97
CA LEU A 265 -3.27 -11.51 -11.94
C LEU A 265 -2.14 -12.55 -11.83
N VAL A 266 -1.56 -12.66 -10.63
CA VAL A 266 -0.48 -13.60 -10.30
C VAL A 266 -0.94 -14.41 -9.09
N GLY A 267 -1.25 -15.68 -9.32
CA GLY A 267 -1.87 -16.52 -8.28
C GLY A 267 -3.22 -15.95 -7.85
N ASP A 268 -3.33 -15.55 -6.58
CA ASP A 268 -4.51 -14.94 -5.98
C ASP A 268 -4.32 -13.42 -5.71
N ARG A 269 -3.31 -12.80 -6.31
CA ARG A 269 -3.01 -11.37 -6.19
C ARG A 269 -3.09 -10.65 -7.51
N ILE A 270 -3.62 -9.43 -7.50
CA ILE A 270 -3.45 -8.50 -8.62
C ILE A 270 -2.23 -7.63 -8.34
N VAL A 271 -1.24 -7.67 -9.23
CA VAL A 271 -0.06 -6.81 -9.19
C VAL A 271 -0.29 -5.69 -10.19
N ALA A 272 -0.29 -4.44 -9.71
CA ALA A 272 -0.43 -3.26 -10.56
C ALA A 272 0.75 -2.31 -10.36
N VAL A 273 1.32 -1.83 -11.45
CA VAL A 273 2.32 -0.75 -11.44
C VAL A 273 1.83 0.39 -12.32
N GLY A 274 2.18 1.62 -11.97
CA GLY A 274 1.79 2.75 -12.79
C GLY A 274 2.52 4.02 -12.44
N SER A 275 2.38 4.99 -13.33
CA SER A 275 3.00 6.29 -13.17
C SER A 275 2.23 7.40 -13.86
N SER A 276 2.46 8.64 -13.40
CA SER A 276 1.97 9.85 -14.06
C SER A 276 2.93 10.99 -13.81
N ALA A 277 3.16 11.82 -14.82
CA ALA A 277 3.80 13.11 -14.61
C ALA A 277 2.82 14.07 -13.92
N VAL A 278 3.30 14.82 -12.95
CA VAL A 278 2.54 15.87 -12.24
C VAL A 278 3.39 17.12 -12.09
N VAL A 279 2.77 18.29 -12.18
CA VAL A 279 3.42 19.58 -11.94
C VAL A 279 3.22 19.96 -10.47
N PHE A 280 4.30 20.26 -9.74
CA PHE A 280 4.22 20.49 -8.29
C PHE A 280 3.39 21.74 -7.93
N SER A 281 3.47 22.78 -8.77
CA SER A 281 2.74 24.03 -8.56
C SER A 281 1.22 23.86 -8.61
N ASP A 282 0.73 22.85 -9.33
CA ASP A 282 -0.72 22.57 -9.45
C ASP A 282 -1.31 22.06 -8.13
N TYR A 283 -0.45 21.59 -7.22
CA TYR A 283 -0.80 21.18 -5.86
C TYR A 283 -0.32 22.18 -4.80
N GLY A 284 0.14 23.36 -5.21
CA GLY A 284 0.71 24.36 -4.31
C GLY A 284 1.99 23.87 -3.61
N VAL A 285 2.70 22.90 -4.20
CA VAL A 285 3.98 22.39 -3.71
C VAL A 285 5.09 23.21 -4.37
N THR A 286 5.99 23.72 -3.55
CA THR A 286 7.21 24.41 -4.03
C THR A 286 8.39 23.52 -3.71
N ALA A 287 9.18 23.19 -4.74
CA ALA A 287 10.38 22.39 -4.57
C ALA A 287 11.31 23.02 -3.52
N PRO A 288 11.81 22.25 -2.54
CA PRO A 288 12.75 22.74 -1.55
C PRO A 288 14.02 23.25 -2.23
N THR A 289 14.49 24.45 -1.87
CA THR A 289 15.80 24.93 -2.33
C THR A 289 16.91 24.44 -1.41
N ALA A 290 18.03 24.05 -1.99
CA ALA A 290 19.26 23.71 -1.28
C ALA A 290 20.47 24.39 -1.95
N PRO A 291 21.51 24.80 -1.20
CA PRO A 291 22.65 25.57 -1.75
C PRO A 291 23.45 24.87 -2.86
N ILE A 292 23.24 23.56 -3.05
CA ILE A 292 23.99 22.69 -3.98
C ILE A 292 23.12 22.31 -5.20
N VAL A 293 21.80 22.48 -5.11
CA VAL A 293 20.85 22.18 -6.18
C VAL A 293 20.79 23.39 -7.11
N VAL A 294 21.15 23.20 -8.38
CA VAL A 294 21.11 24.27 -9.40
C VAL A 294 19.68 24.50 -9.85
N SER A 295 18.96 23.41 -10.09
CA SER A 295 17.54 23.41 -10.44
C SER A 295 16.90 22.07 -10.08
N VAL A 296 15.62 22.12 -9.73
CA VAL A 296 14.71 20.97 -9.67
C VAL A 296 13.73 21.18 -10.82
N GLU A 297 13.36 20.12 -11.52
CA GLU A 297 12.28 20.21 -12.51
C GLU A 297 10.95 20.60 -11.84
N ASP A 298 10.14 21.38 -12.55
CA ASP A 298 8.84 21.85 -12.03
C ASP A 298 7.80 20.71 -11.99
N ASN A 299 8.11 19.59 -12.65
CA ASN A 299 7.33 18.35 -12.68
C ASN A 299 8.09 17.19 -12.03
N GLY A 300 7.33 16.22 -11.51
CA GLY A 300 7.84 14.93 -11.07
C GLY A 300 7.00 13.79 -11.62
N ILE A 301 7.56 12.60 -11.63
CA ILE A 301 6.83 11.36 -11.92
C ILE A 301 6.32 10.81 -10.60
N MET A 302 5.02 10.71 -10.44
CA MET A 302 4.43 9.87 -9.40
C MET A 302 4.46 8.42 -9.87
N GLU A 303 4.77 7.49 -8.98
CA GLU A 303 4.79 6.06 -9.27
C GLU A 303 4.13 5.25 -8.16
N PHE A 304 3.66 4.06 -8.51
CA PHE A 304 3.17 3.08 -7.55
C PHE A 304 3.45 1.66 -8.01
N GLN A 305 3.51 0.78 -7.01
CA GLN A 305 3.36 -0.67 -7.13
C GLN A 305 2.34 -1.08 -6.09
N LEU A 306 1.22 -1.68 -6.47
CA LEU A 306 0.17 -2.09 -5.56
C LEU A 306 -0.11 -3.57 -5.78
N LEU A 307 -0.09 -4.32 -4.68
CA LEU A 307 -0.56 -5.69 -4.63
C LEU A 307 -1.96 -5.66 -4.02
N PHE A 308 -2.91 -6.33 -4.65
CA PHE A 308 -4.27 -6.43 -4.16
C PHE A 308 -4.64 -7.89 -3.88
N THR A 309 -5.33 -8.10 -2.76
CA THR A 309 -5.89 -9.40 -2.33
C THR A 309 -7.39 -9.23 -2.08
N ARG A 310 -8.15 -10.33 -2.16
CA ARG A 310 -9.57 -10.31 -1.76
C ARG A 310 -9.77 -10.22 -0.25
#